data_AF-V4WJ48-F1
#
_entry.id   AF-V4WJ48-F1
#
_cell.length_a   1.000
_cell.length_b   1.000
_cell.length_c   1.000
_cell.angle_alpha   90.00
_cell.angle_beta   90.00
_cell.angle_gamma   90.00
#
_symmetry.space_group_name_H-M   'P 1'
#
loop_
_entity.id
_entity.type
_entity.pdbx_description
1 polymer ?
#
loop_
_entity_poly.entity_id
_entity_poly.type
_entity_poly.pdbx_seq_one_letter_code
_entity_poly.pdbx_strand_id
1 'polypeptide(L)'
;MCGAKPVSTPLCSTASLKLFDGATSADATEYRKVVGALQYLSFTRPDISFAVTNEAKLEGNKLFGEGKYEEALLQYEVALRVASVPERAELASAPEAKEGQSASGKKEVATAPEMAELRSICHSNRGICFLKLGKFEESIKECTKALELNPTYMKALIRRAEAHEKLEHFEEAIAVSCSFYVGLCSLVLNPESCIFLSTFHEMKKILEFDPSNNQAKRTILRLQPLAEEKLEKMKEEMIGKLKEMGNSILGRFGMSTNNFKAVKDPNTGTYSISFQK
;
A
#
# COMPACT_ATOMS: atom_id res chain seq x y z
N MET A 1 -14.62 -11.25 -29.92
CA MET A 1 -14.97 -10.02 -30.66
C MET A 1 -15.50 -10.36 -32.07
N CYS A 2 -16.69 -10.94 -32.19
CA CYS A 2 -17.32 -11.17 -33.51
C CYS A 2 -18.38 -10.09 -33.72
N GLY A 3 -18.10 -9.09 -34.57
CA GLY A 3 -19.03 -8.00 -34.90
C GLY A 3 -18.45 -6.59 -34.88
N ALA A 4 -17.18 -6.40 -34.54
CA ALA A 4 -16.52 -5.10 -34.69
C ALA A 4 -16.27 -4.81 -36.19
N LYS A 5 -16.64 -3.61 -36.65
CA LYS A 5 -16.25 -3.14 -38.00
C LYS A 5 -14.73 -3.08 -38.07
N PRO A 6 -14.08 -3.55 -39.16
CA PRO A 6 -12.64 -3.45 -39.32
C PRO A 6 -12.24 -1.97 -39.28
N VAL A 7 -11.40 -1.61 -38.31
CA VAL A 7 -10.79 -0.29 -38.23
C VAL A 7 -9.49 -0.35 -39.00
N SER A 8 -9.21 0.68 -39.80
CA SER A 8 -7.91 0.85 -40.45
C SER A 8 -6.85 1.04 -39.36
N THR A 9 -6.22 -0.04 -38.93
CA THR A 9 -5.01 0.04 -38.13
C THR A 9 -3.86 0.33 -39.08
N PRO A 10 -2.92 1.22 -38.73
CA PRO A 10 -1.76 1.54 -39.58
C PRO A 10 -0.80 0.34 -39.77
N LEU A 11 -1.13 -0.83 -39.22
CA LEU A 11 -0.34 -2.05 -39.27
C LEU A 11 -1.21 -3.19 -39.78
N CYS A 12 -0.74 -3.83 -40.84
CA CYS A 12 -1.32 -5.02 -41.44
C CYS A 12 -1.17 -6.23 -40.49
N SER A 13 -2.27 -6.91 -40.17
CA SER A 13 -2.30 -8.04 -39.22
C SER A 13 -1.61 -9.32 -39.72
N THR A 14 -1.24 -9.37 -41.00
CA THR A 14 -0.63 -10.54 -41.66
C THR A 14 0.84 -10.35 -42.05
N ALA A 15 1.41 -9.17 -41.82
CA ALA A 15 2.79 -8.88 -42.20
C ALA A 15 3.78 -9.28 -41.10
N SER A 16 4.75 -10.14 -41.43
CA SER A 16 5.89 -10.44 -40.56
C SER A 16 6.82 -9.22 -40.53
N LEU A 17 6.95 -8.60 -39.35
CA LEU A 17 7.78 -7.42 -39.13
C LEU A 17 9.25 -7.75 -39.44
N LYS A 18 9.80 -7.12 -40.48
CA LYS A 18 11.23 -7.17 -40.82
C LYS A 18 11.85 -5.81 -40.53
N LEU A 19 13.12 -5.79 -40.10
CA LEU A 19 13.84 -4.56 -39.75
C LEU A 19 13.91 -3.57 -40.93
N PHE A 20 13.89 -4.09 -42.16
CA PHE A 20 13.78 -3.32 -43.41
C PHE A 20 12.79 -4.05 -44.32
N ASP A 21 11.56 -3.58 -44.37
CA ASP A 21 10.49 -4.11 -45.25
C ASP A 21 10.24 -3.21 -46.48
N GLY A 22 10.97 -2.11 -46.61
CA GLY A 22 10.80 -1.15 -47.70
C GLY A 22 9.53 -0.29 -47.58
N ALA A 23 8.80 -0.39 -46.46
CA ALA A 23 7.67 0.49 -46.19
C ALA A 23 8.17 1.92 -45.92
N THR A 24 7.45 2.91 -46.45
CA THR A 24 7.68 4.32 -46.10
C THR A 24 7.55 4.50 -44.58
N SER A 25 8.42 5.31 -43.97
CA SER A 25 8.40 5.56 -42.53
C SER A 25 6.97 5.86 -42.06
N ALA A 26 6.46 5.06 -41.12
CA ALA A 26 5.10 5.25 -40.59
C ALA A 26 4.90 6.71 -40.19
N ASP A 27 3.79 7.33 -40.61
CA ASP A 27 3.50 8.72 -40.25
C ASP A 27 3.35 8.81 -38.72
N ALA A 28 4.40 9.29 -38.07
CA ALA A 28 4.45 9.46 -36.63
C ALA A 28 3.31 10.38 -36.14
N THR A 29 2.76 11.24 -37.01
CA THR A 29 1.63 12.12 -36.70
C THR A 29 0.35 11.33 -36.53
N GLU A 30 0.05 10.41 -37.45
CA GLU A 30 -1.14 9.55 -37.37
C GLU A 30 -1.07 8.62 -36.16
N TYR A 31 0.09 8.00 -35.93
CA TYR A 31 0.31 7.16 -34.75
C TYR A 31 0.07 7.94 -33.44
N ARG A 32 0.65 9.13 -33.31
CA ARG A 32 0.44 9.99 -32.12
C ARG A 32 -1.01 10.42 -31.96
N LYS A 33 -1.74 10.69 -33.06
CA LYS A 33 -3.17 11.03 -33.01
C LYS A 33 -4.00 9.86 -32.50
N VAL A 34 -3.77 8.65 -32.99
CA VAL A 34 -4.50 7.45 -32.56
C VAL A 34 -4.21 7.13 -31.10
N VAL A 35 -2.92 7.14 -30.69
CA VAL A 35 -2.53 6.91 -29.29
C VAL A 35 -3.12 7.99 -28.38
N GLY A 36 -3.07 9.26 -28.78
CA GLY A 36 -3.65 10.37 -28.04
C GLY A 36 -5.18 10.26 -27.90
N ALA A 37 -5.88 9.84 -28.95
CA ALA A 37 -7.32 9.61 -28.92
C ALA A 37 -7.69 8.44 -28.00
N LEU A 38 -6.93 7.34 -28.05
CA LEU A 38 -7.13 6.19 -27.15
C LEU A 38 -6.87 6.56 -25.69
N GLN A 39 -5.80 7.31 -25.42
CA GLN A 39 -5.52 7.85 -24.08
C GLN A 39 -6.67 8.74 -23.62
N TYR A 40 -7.13 9.69 -24.45
CA TYR A 40 -8.26 10.55 -24.14
C TYR A 40 -9.53 9.77 -23.82
N LEU A 41 -9.86 8.74 -24.60
CA LEU A 41 -11.01 7.87 -24.33
C LEU A 41 -10.85 7.12 -23.01
N SER A 42 -9.68 6.55 -22.74
CA SER A 42 -9.40 5.87 -21.46
C SER A 42 -9.50 6.80 -20.25
N PHE A 43 -9.30 8.11 -20.45
CA PHE A 43 -9.39 9.12 -19.40
C PHE A 43 -10.78 9.72 -19.22
N THR A 44 -11.61 9.73 -20.27
CA THR A 44 -12.94 10.36 -20.26
C THR A 44 -14.09 9.36 -20.08
N ARG A 45 -13.81 8.06 -20.23
CA ARG A 45 -14.82 6.99 -20.20
C ARG A 45 -14.48 5.96 -19.12
N PRO A 46 -15.16 6.00 -17.95
CA PRO A 46 -14.92 5.07 -16.84
C PRO A 46 -15.12 3.60 -17.22
N ASP A 47 -16.06 3.31 -18.12
CA ASP A 47 -16.31 1.97 -18.66
C ASP A 47 -15.10 1.41 -19.43
N ILE A 48 -14.47 2.26 -20.24
CA ILE A 48 -13.24 1.90 -20.98
C ILE A 48 -12.05 1.83 -20.01
N SER A 49 -11.93 2.79 -19.09
CA SER A 49 -10.87 2.83 -18.08
C SER A 49 -10.82 1.56 -17.23
N PHE A 50 -11.98 1.12 -16.73
CA PHE A 50 -12.09 -0.10 -15.94
C PHE A 50 -11.71 -1.35 -16.74
N ALA A 51 -12.24 -1.49 -17.95
CA ALA A 51 -11.93 -2.63 -18.82
C ALA A 51 -10.42 -2.72 -19.13
N VAL A 52 -9.80 -1.60 -19.52
CA VAL A 52 -8.37 -1.52 -19.81
C VAL A 52 -7.53 -1.81 -18.56
N THR A 53 -7.94 -1.30 -17.39
CA THR A 53 -7.25 -1.56 -16.12
C THR A 53 -7.32 -3.05 -15.76
N ASN A 54 -8.49 -3.68 -15.92
CA ASN A 54 -8.66 -5.10 -15.61
C ASN A 54 -7.88 -5.98 -16.58
N GLU A 55 -7.85 -5.64 -17.87
CA GLU A 55 -7.07 -6.35 -18.89
C GLU A 55 -5.56 -6.26 -18.60
N ALA A 56 -5.04 -5.06 -18.32
CA ALA A 56 -3.64 -4.87 -17.93
C ALA A 56 -3.28 -5.65 -16.66
N LYS A 57 -4.18 -5.69 -15.67
CA LYS A 57 -4.01 -6.56 -14.48
C LYS A 57 -3.94 -8.04 -14.86
N LEU A 58 -4.82 -8.52 -15.75
CA LEU A 58 -4.85 -9.93 -16.15
C LEU A 58 -3.57 -10.33 -16.90
N GLU A 59 -3.07 -9.48 -17.79
CA GLU A 59 -1.81 -9.73 -18.48
C GLU A 59 -0.62 -9.71 -17.49
N GLY A 60 -0.61 -8.77 -16.56
CA GLY A 60 0.37 -8.76 -15.46
C GLY A 60 0.34 -10.05 -14.63
N ASN A 61 -0.85 -10.59 -14.34
CA ASN A 61 -0.99 -11.87 -13.61
C ASN A 61 -0.42 -13.05 -14.40
N LYS A 62 -0.63 -13.07 -15.72
CA LYS A 62 -0.09 -14.09 -16.62
C LYS A 62 1.43 -14.04 -16.66
N LEU A 63 2.02 -12.85 -16.87
CA LEU A 63 3.46 -12.63 -16.85
C LEU A 63 4.09 -13.02 -15.50
N PHE A 64 3.38 -12.74 -14.40
CA PHE A 64 3.79 -13.19 -13.07
C PHE A 64 3.85 -14.72 -12.98
N GLY A 65 2.85 -15.42 -13.52
CA GLY A 65 2.83 -16.88 -13.59
C GLY A 65 3.96 -17.46 -14.45
N GLU A 66 4.39 -16.73 -15.49
CA GLU A 66 5.55 -17.05 -16.33
C GLU A 66 6.90 -16.73 -15.65
N GLY A 67 6.91 -16.12 -14.46
CA GLY A 67 8.12 -15.71 -13.75
C GLY A 67 8.75 -14.40 -14.25
N LYS A 68 8.10 -13.70 -15.18
CA LYS A 68 8.57 -12.42 -15.74
C LYS A 68 8.12 -11.25 -14.87
N TYR A 69 8.71 -11.14 -13.69
CA TYR A 69 8.26 -10.18 -12.66
C TYR A 69 8.42 -8.71 -13.07
N GLU A 70 9.46 -8.36 -13.82
CA GLU A 70 9.68 -6.99 -14.30
C GLU A 70 8.63 -6.58 -15.35
N GLU A 71 8.32 -7.46 -16.30
CA GLU A 71 7.27 -7.23 -17.29
C GLU A 71 5.89 -7.14 -16.63
N ALA A 72 5.63 -7.99 -15.62
CA ALA A 72 4.41 -7.92 -14.82
C ALA A 72 4.27 -6.56 -14.10
N LEU A 73 5.35 -6.04 -13.51
CA LEU A 73 5.38 -4.72 -12.87
C LEU A 73 4.99 -3.60 -13.84
N LEU A 74 5.48 -3.65 -15.08
CA LEU A 74 5.13 -2.68 -16.12
C LEU A 74 3.62 -2.73 -16.44
N GLN A 75 3.04 -3.93 -16.56
CA GLN A 75 1.61 -4.07 -16.83
C GLN A 75 0.75 -3.54 -15.67
N TYR A 76 1.13 -3.82 -14.42
CA TYR A 76 0.43 -3.24 -13.28
C TYR A 76 0.60 -1.73 -13.18
N GLU A 77 1.75 -1.18 -13.60
CA GLU A 77 1.95 0.26 -13.69
C GLU A 77 1.01 0.91 -14.71
N VAL A 78 0.88 0.30 -15.89
CA VAL A 78 -0.08 0.72 -16.91
C VAL A 78 -1.50 0.72 -16.35
N ALA A 79 -1.89 -0.36 -15.66
CA ALA A 79 -3.19 -0.46 -15.00
C ALA A 79 -3.41 0.70 -14.01
N LEU A 80 -2.43 1.00 -13.16
CA LEU A 80 -2.53 2.08 -12.18
C LEU A 80 -2.54 3.47 -12.82
N ARG A 81 -1.78 3.71 -13.89
CA ARG A 81 -1.81 4.99 -14.61
C ARG A 81 -3.20 5.27 -15.17
N VAL A 82 -3.82 4.27 -15.79
CA VAL A 82 -5.20 4.38 -16.31
C VAL A 82 -6.21 4.56 -15.16
N ALA A 83 -5.99 3.89 -14.02
CA ALA A 83 -6.86 3.97 -12.86
C ALA A 83 -6.67 5.21 -11.95
N SER A 84 -5.55 5.95 -12.10
CA SER A 84 -5.19 7.13 -11.31
C SER A 84 -5.85 8.44 -11.78
N VAL A 85 -6.59 8.38 -12.88
CA VAL A 85 -7.23 9.54 -13.48
C VAL A 85 -8.37 10.00 -12.59
N PRO A 86 -8.45 11.30 -12.27
CA PRO A 86 -9.32 11.79 -11.23
C PRO A 86 -10.77 11.49 -11.55
N GLU A 87 -11.41 10.99 -10.52
CA GLU A 87 -12.80 11.12 -10.13
C GLU A 87 -13.27 12.60 -10.13
N ARG A 88 -13.09 13.33 -11.23
CA ARG A 88 -13.62 14.69 -11.41
C ARG A 88 -15.15 14.69 -11.56
N ALA A 89 -15.77 13.51 -11.48
CA ALA A 89 -17.21 13.31 -11.49
C ALA A 89 -17.86 13.31 -10.09
N GLU A 90 -17.10 13.26 -8.98
CA GLU A 90 -17.69 13.28 -7.63
C GLU A 90 -18.02 14.69 -7.08
N LEU A 91 -17.74 15.76 -7.83
CA LEU A 91 -18.12 17.12 -7.43
C LEU A 91 -19.44 17.63 -8.07
N ALA A 92 -20.19 16.81 -8.80
CA ALA A 92 -21.34 17.28 -9.57
C ALA A 92 -22.73 16.72 -9.22
N SER A 93 -22.88 15.70 -8.35
CA SER A 93 -24.25 15.24 -8.02
C SER A 93 -24.36 14.37 -6.77
N ALA A 94 -24.84 14.97 -5.68
CA ALA A 94 -26.01 14.43 -4.98
C ALA A 94 -27.19 15.39 -5.27
N PRO A 95 -28.49 14.98 -5.29
CA PRO A 95 -29.08 13.71 -4.86
C PRO A 95 -30.06 13.04 -5.88
N GLU A 96 -30.55 11.85 -5.50
CA GLU A 96 -31.79 11.14 -5.92
C GLU A 96 -32.00 10.62 -7.36
N ALA A 97 -32.22 9.29 -7.49
CA ALA A 97 -33.44 8.70 -8.04
C ALA A 97 -33.46 7.16 -7.87
N LYS A 98 -34.54 6.64 -7.24
CA LYS A 98 -34.95 5.24 -7.33
C LYS A 98 -35.52 4.97 -8.73
N GLU A 99 -35.27 3.79 -9.30
CA GLU A 99 -36.29 2.85 -9.82
C GLU A 99 -35.69 1.74 -10.73
N GLY A 100 -36.29 0.55 -10.68
CA GLY A 100 -36.50 -0.29 -11.86
C GLY A 100 -35.54 -1.47 -12.11
N GLN A 101 -36.02 -2.68 -11.85
CA GLN A 101 -35.41 -3.95 -12.27
C GLN A 101 -35.57 -4.20 -13.79
N SER A 102 -34.58 -4.81 -14.45
CA SER A 102 -34.72 -6.02 -15.30
C SER A 102 -33.69 -6.11 -16.46
N ALA A 103 -32.97 -7.25 -16.46
CA ALA A 103 -32.36 -8.07 -17.51
C ALA A 103 -31.87 -7.49 -18.87
N SER A 104 -30.74 -8.07 -19.30
CA SER A 104 -30.17 -8.15 -20.67
C SER A 104 -29.20 -7.06 -21.10
N GLY A 105 -27.90 -7.33 -20.88
CA GLY A 105 -26.77 -6.59 -21.45
C GLY A 105 -25.99 -5.82 -20.38
N LYS A 106 -25.11 -6.49 -19.63
CA LYS A 106 -24.21 -5.83 -18.67
C LYS A 106 -23.25 -4.89 -19.43
N LYS A 107 -23.61 -3.61 -19.57
CA LYS A 107 -22.63 -2.55 -19.73
C LYS A 107 -22.00 -2.37 -18.35
N GLU A 108 -20.81 -2.94 -18.15
CA GLU A 108 -19.98 -2.73 -16.97
C GLU A 108 -19.54 -1.26 -16.93
N VAL A 109 -20.39 -0.40 -16.38
CA VAL A 109 -19.97 0.92 -15.94
C VAL A 109 -19.47 0.73 -14.52
N ALA A 110 -18.14 0.75 -14.36
CA ALA A 110 -17.54 0.57 -13.05
C ALA A 110 -17.87 1.75 -12.13
N THR A 111 -18.27 1.42 -10.92
CA THR A 111 -18.51 2.37 -9.85
C THR A 111 -17.19 2.80 -9.21
N ALA A 112 -17.16 4.00 -8.61
CA ALA A 112 -16.04 4.51 -7.81
C ALA A 112 -15.40 3.47 -6.85
N PRO A 113 -16.17 2.70 -6.06
CA PRO A 113 -15.60 1.68 -5.17
C PRO A 113 -14.98 0.49 -5.92
N GLU A 114 -15.52 0.07 -7.06
CA GLU A 114 -14.96 -1.03 -7.86
C GLU A 114 -13.59 -0.65 -8.45
N MET A 115 -13.41 0.61 -8.84
CA MET A 115 -12.10 1.11 -9.27
C MET A 115 -11.10 1.19 -8.11
N ALA A 116 -11.53 1.61 -6.93
CA ALA A 116 -10.68 1.61 -5.74
C ALA A 116 -10.22 0.19 -5.34
N GLU A 117 -11.12 -0.79 -5.42
CA GLU A 117 -10.80 -2.19 -5.20
C GLU A 117 -9.79 -2.70 -6.23
N LEU A 118 -10.01 -2.41 -7.52
CA LEU A 118 -9.10 -2.82 -8.59
C LEU A 118 -7.70 -2.20 -8.43
N ARG A 119 -7.62 -0.93 -8.02
CA ARG A 119 -6.35 -0.27 -7.67
C ARG A 119 -5.65 -0.96 -6.50
N SER A 120 -6.40 -1.29 -5.44
CA SER A 120 -5.85 -2.02 -4.29
C SER A 120 -5.26 -3.37 -4.71
N ILE A 121 -5.96 -4.11 -5.58
CA ILE A 121 -5.47 -5.38 -6.14
C ILE A 121 -4.18 -5.16 -6.94
N CYS A 122 -4.12 -4.15 -7.82
CA CYS A 122 -2.94 -3.86 -8.61
C CYS A 122 -1.72 -3.50 -7.75
N HIS A 123 -1.90 -2.66 -6.73
CA HIS A 123 -0.84 -2.35 -5.77
C HIS A 123 -0.35 -3.59 -5.02
N SER A 124 -1.25 -4.46 -4.55
CA SER A 124 -0.84 -5.69 -3.89
C SER A 124 -0.11 -6.65 -4.85
N ASN A 125 -0.52 -6.70 -6.11
CA ASN A 125 0.15 -7.52 -7.13
C ASN A 125 1.54 -7.00 -7.50
N ARG A 126 1.75 -5.68 -7.50
CA ARG A 126 3.11 -5.10 -7.54
C ARG A 126 3.93 -5.50 -6.32
N GLY A 127 3.32 -5.48 -5.12
CA GLY A 127 3.94 -5.93 -3.88
C GLY A 127 4.53 -7.34 -3.96
N ILE A 128 3.76 -8.32 -4.48
CA ILE A 128 4.29 -9.68 -4.64
C ILE A 128 5.38 -9.79 -5.72
N CYS A 129 5.35 -8.97 -6.78
CA CYS A 129 6.45 -8.92 -7.74
C CYS A 129 7.74 -8.44 -7.07
N PHE A 130 7.65 -7.39 -6.24
CA PHE A 130 8.79 -6.88 -5.48
C PHE A 130 9.32 -7.89 -4.45
N LEU A 131 8.44 -8.64 -3.77
CA LEU A 131 8.85 -9.77 -2.91
C LEU A 131 9.68 -10.80 -3.69
N LYS A 132 9.23 -11.18 -4.90
CA LYS A 132 9.94 -12.15 -5.74
C LYS A 132 11.28 -11.64 -6.27
N LEU A 133 11.40 -10.32 -6.44
CA LEU A 133 12.64 -9.66 -6.83
C LEU A 133 13.58 -9.33 -5.66
N GLY A 134 13.20 -9.65 -4.40
CA GLY A 134 13.98 -9.33 -3.21
C GLY A 134 13.98 -7.84 -2.82
N LYS A 135 13.09 -7.04 -3.40
CA LYS A 135 12.92 -5.60 -3.15
C LYS A 135 11.87 -5.38 -2.06
N PHE A 136 12.23 -5.67 -0.82
CA PHE A 136 11.25 -5.79 0.27
C PHE A 136 10.69 -4.42 0.70
N GLU A 137 11.48 -3.35 0.67
CA GLU A 137 11.03 -1.99 1.00
C GLU A 137 9.96 -1.49 0.00
N GLU A 138 10.17 -1.71 -1.29
CA GLU A 138 9.19 -1.38 -2.33
C GLU A 138 7.93 -2.21 -2.19
N SER A 139 8.05 -3.49 -1.83
CA SER A 139 6.89 -4.32 -1.52
C SER A 139 6.05 -3.73 -0.38
N ILE A 140 6.68 -3.28 0.70
CA ILE A 140 5.99 -2.66 1.85
C ILE A 140 5.28 -1.38 1.41
N LYS A 141 5.93 -0.54 0.59
CA LYS A 141 5.32 0.70 0.07
C LYS A 141 4.09 0.40 -0.78
N GLU A 142 4.16 -0.56 -1.70
CA GLU A 142 3.03 -0.93 -2.54
C GLU A 142 1.90 -1.59 -1.74
N CYS A 143 2.22 -2.49 -0.80
CA CYS A 143 1.20 -3.10 0.05
C CYS A 143 0.53 -2.06 0.98
N THR A 144 1.25 -1.03 1.41
CA THR A 144 0.68 0.06 2.20
C THR A 144 -0.32 0.87 1.39
N LYS A 145 0.01 1.24 0.15
CA LYS A 145 -0.96 1.87 -0.79
C LYS A 145 -2.19 0.99 -1.03
N ALA A 146 -2.00 -0.32 -1.17
CA ALA A 146 -3.11 -1.26 -1.31
C ALA A 146 -4.06 -1.21 -0.10
N LEU A 147 -3.51 -1.08 1.12
CA LEU A 147 -4.27 -1.05 2.37
C LEU A 147 -4.88 0.32 2.69
N GLU A 148 -4.30 1.41 2.19
CA GLU A 148 -4.93 2.73 2.22
C GLU A 148 -6.23 2.73 1.40
N LEU A 149 -6.24 2.01 0.27
CA LEU A 149 -7.41 1.87 -0.60
C LEU A 149 -8.42 0.82 -0.08
N ASN A 150 -7.93 -0.32 0.40
CA ASN A 150 -8.75 -1.37 0.98
C ASN A 150 -8.10 -1.93 2.26
N PRO A 151 -8.50 -1.41 3.45
CA PRO A 151 -7.91 -1.81 4.72
C PRO A 151 -8.11 -3.26 5.11
N THR A 152 -9.07 -3.96 4.50
CA THR A 152 -9.42 -5.36 4.78
C THR A 152 -8.79 -6.31 3.78
N TYR A 153 -7.96 -5.82 2.85
CA TYR A 153 -7.38 -6.65 1.80
C TYR A 153 -6.30 -7.59 2.33
N MET A 154 -6.72 -8.81 2.66
CA MET A 154 -5.90 -9.81 3.34
C MET A 154 -4.59 -10.16 2.62
N LYS A 155 -4.61 -10.25 1.28
CA LYS A 155 -3.39 -10.53 0.51
C LYS A 155 -2.32 -9.44 0.69
N ALA A 156 -2.73 -8.17 0.77
CA ALA A 156 -1.80 -7.07 1.01
C ALA A 156 -1.23 -7.11 2.44
N LEU A 157 -2.05 -7.44 3.46
CA LEU A 157 -1.55 -7.63 4.83
C LEU A 157 -0.52 -8.76 4.91
N ILE A 158 -0.82 -9.93 4.34
CA ILE A 158 0.09 -11.08 4.37
C ILE A 158 1.41 -10.76 3.65
N ARG A 159 1.34 -10.14 2.47
CA ARG A 159 2.52 -9.79 1.67
C ARG A 159 3.40 -8.74 2.37
N ARG A 160 2.79 -7.75 3.03
CA ARG A 160 3.53 -6.74 3.79
C ARG A 160 4.23 -7.35 5.00
N ALA A 161 3.55 -8.23 5.72
CA ALA A 161 4.14 -8.94 6.85
C ALA A 161 5.28 -9.87 6.42
N GLU A 162 5.14 -10.57 5.29
CA GLU A 162 6.21 -11.38 4.68
C GLU A 162 7.42 -10.50 4.28
N ALA A 163 7.19 -9.33 3.70
CA ALA A 163 8.25 -8.39 3.33
C ALA A 163 9.03 -7.91 4.56
N HIS A 164 8.32 -7.57 5.64
CA HIS A 164 8.93 -7.18 6.90
C HIS A 164 9.73 -8.33 7.54
N GLU A 165 9.22 -9.56 7.55
CA GLU A 165 9.95 -10.73 8.04
C GLU A 165 11.24 -10.99 7.23
N LYS A 166 11.23 -10.68 5.93
CA LYS A 166 12.42 -10.77 5.08
C LYS A 166 13.42 -9.66 5.36
N LEU A 167 12.97 -8.45 5.72
CA LEU A 167 13.86 -7.35 6.14
C LEU A 167 14.54 -7.61 7.49
N GLU A 168 13.88 -8.30 8.42
CA GLU A 168 14.49 -8.72 9.70
C GLU A 168 15.68 -9.68 9.54
N HIS A 169 15.89 -10.24 8.35
CA HIS A 169 17.06 -11.09 8.03
C HIS A 169 18.20 -10.34 7.32
N PHE A 170 18.11 -9.01 7.18
CA PHE A 170 19.17 -8.19 6.60
C PHE A 170 19.44 -6.96 7.49
N GLU A 171 20.40 -7.09 8.40
CA GLU A 171 20.85 -6.04 9.33
C GLU A 171 21.46 -4.81 8.62
N GLU A 172 21.67 -4.85 7.30
CA GLU A 172 22.42 -3.81 6.56
C GLU A 172 21.57 -2.80 5.77
N ALA A 173 20.24 -2.91 5.74
CA ALA A 173 19.40 -2.10 4.83
C ALA A 173 18.76 -0.84 5.45
N ILE A 174 18.92 -0.57 6.75
CA ILE A 174 18.04 0.41 7.43
C ILE A 174 18.55 1.88 7.40
N ALA A 175 19.60 2.18 6.64
CA ALA A 175 20.13 3.54 6.56
C ALA A 175 19.34 4.50 5.64
N VAL A 176 18.38 4.04 4.82
CA VAL A 176 17.89 4.86 3.68
C VAL A 176 16.38 5.19 3.69
N SER A 177 15.52 4.52 4.48
CA SER A 177 14.06 4.71 4.31
C SER A 177 13.31 5.41 5.45
N CYS A 178 13.97 5.85 6.53
CA CYS A 178 13.28 6.44 7.68
C CYS A 178 13.07 7.96 7.55
N SER A 179 12.60 8.47 6.41
CA SER A 179 12.34 9.91 6.22
C SER A 179 10.88 10.34 6.38
N PHE A 180 9.94 9.43 6.68
CA PHE A 180 8.50 9.75 6.66
C PHE A 180 7.74 9.54 7.98
N TYR A 181 8.31 8.86 8.98
CA TYR A 181 7.69 8.70 10.32
C TYR A 181 8.57 9.24 11.45
N VAL A 182 9.26 10.34 11.17
CA VAL A 182 10.19 10.99 12.11
C VAL A 182 9.50 12.16 12.78
N GLY A 183 9.02 11.92 13.99
CA GLY A 183 8.67 12.99 14.93
C GLY A 183 8.92 12.54 16.37
N LEU A 184 8.33 11.41 16.75
CA LEU A 184 8.56 10.79 18.06
C LEU A 184 9.20 9.41 18.02
N CYS A 185 9.00 8.64 16.95
CA CYS A 185 9.48 7.25 16.89
C CYS A 185 10.99 7.13 16.61
N SER A 186 11.55 7.87 15.67
CA SER A 186 12.97 7.73 15.29
C SER A 186 13.98 8.28 16.30
N LEU A 187 13.54 9.01 17.33
CA LEU A 187 14.40 9.50 18.43
C LEU A 187 14.61 8.46 19.54
N VAL A 188 13.82 7.37 19.53
CA VAL A 188 13.82 6.37 20.62
C VAL A 188 13.88 4.93 20.12
N LEU A 189 13.45 4.65 18.88
CA LEU A 189 13.34 3.29 18.40
C LEU A 189 14.51 2.87 17.51
N ASN A 190 15.10 1.72 17.82
CA ASN A 190 15.94 1.01 16.86
C ASN A 190 15.09 0.58 15.67
N PRO A 191 15.61 0.68 14.43
CA PRO A 191 14.78 0.45 13.25
C PRO A 191 14.23 -0.97 13.12
N GLU A 192 14.96 -1.97 13.63
CA GLU A 192 14.51 -3.36 13.74
C GLU A 192 13.27 -3.51 14.64
N SER A 193 13.20 -2.75 15.74
CA SER A 193 12.07 -2.81 16.68
C SER A 193 10.77 -2.25 16.08
N CYS A 194 10.87 -1.29 15.13
CA CYS A 194 9.70 -0.75 14.43
C CYS A 194 9.07 -1.77 13.47
N ILE A 195 9.91 -2.49 12.74
CA ILE A 195 9.50 -3.55 11.79
C ILE A 195 8.81 -4.69 12.55
N PHE A 196 9.41 -5.08 13.67
CA PHE A 196 8.89 -6.14 14.53
C PHE A 196 7.49 -5.84 15.09
N LEU A 197 7.24 -4.61 15.53
CA LEU A 197 5.92 -4.22 16.05
C LEU A 197 4.87 -4.08 14.94
N SER A 198 5.28 -3.67 13.72
CA SER A 198 4.35 -3.61 12.59
C SER A 198 3.95 -5.01 12.12
N THR A 199 4.86 -5.98 12.06
CA THR A 199 4.52 -7.38 11.74
C THR A 199 3.59 -7.99 12.78
N PHE A 200 3.84 -7.76 14.07
CA PHE A 200 2.98 -8.24 15.14
C PHE A 200 1.56 -7.66 15.03
N HIS A 201 1.43 -6.36 14.76
CA HIS A 201 0.14 -5.71 14.55
C HIS A 201 -0.59 -6.26 13.31
N GLU A 202 0.12 -6.45 12.20
CA GLU A 202 -0.45 -6.99 10.96
C GLU A 202 -0.95 -8.43 11.13
N MET A 203 -0.19 -9.28 11.81
CA MET A 203 -0.61 -10.65 12.07
C MET A 203 -1.86 -10.69 12.97
N LYS A 204 -1.97 -9.79 13.95
CA LYS A 204 -3.19 -9.68 14.78
C LYS A 204 -4.38 -9.29 13.93
N LYS A 205 -4.22 -8.30 13.06
CA LYS A 205 -5.26 -7.89 12.11
C LYS A 205 -5.67 -9.02 11.17
N ILE A 206 -4.74 -9.86 10.73
CA ILE A 206 -5.05 -11.06 9.94
C ILE A 206 -5.92 -12.04 10.75
N LEU A 207 -5.63 -12.26 12.03
CA LEU A 207 -6.46 -13.14 12.89
C LEU A 207 -7.84 -12.58 13.22
N GLU A 208 -7.98 -11.25 13.27
CA GLU A 208 -9.29 -10.61 13.43
C GLU A 208 -10.21 -10.92 12.23
N PHE A 209 -9.65 -10.94 11.02
CA PHE A 209 -10.41 -11.26 9.80
C PHE A 209 -10.55 -12.76 9.53
N ASP A 210 -9.50 -13.53 9.77
CA ASP A 210 -9.48 -14.99 9.62
C ASP A 210 -8.87 -15.66 10.86
N PRO A 211 -9.72 -16.00 11.85
CA PRO A 211 -9.30 -16.71 13.04
C PRO A 211 -8.76 -18.11 12.76
N SER A 212 -8.93 -18.67 11.56
CA SER A 212 -8.42 -20.00 11.19
C SER A 212 -7.00 -19.98 10.64
N ASN A 213 -6.43 -18.79 10.41
CA ASN A 213 -5.10 -18.63 9.81
C ASN A 213 -3.98 -19.16 10.73
N ASN A 214 -3.52 -20.37 10.45
CA ASN A 214 -2.51 -21.05 11.25
C ASN A 214 -1.13 -20.39 11.16
N GLN A 215 -0.81 -19.72 10.05
CA GLN A 215 0.45 -18.99 9.88
C GLN A 215 0.49 -17.79 10.83
N ALA A 216 -0.54 -16.95 10.81
CA ALA A 216 -0.64 -15.79 11.68
C ALA A 216 -0.63 -16.18 13.18
N LYS A 217 -1.32 -17.27 13.55
CA LYS A 217 -1.28 -17.80 14.93
C LYS A 217 0.13 -18.16 15.39
N ARG A 218 0.85 -18.95 14.58
CA ARG A 218 2.23 -19.37 14.90
C ARG A 218 3.17 -18.17 15.01
N THR A 219 3.05 -17.24 14.09
CA THR A 219 3.86 -16.02 14.08
C THR A 219 3.57 -15.17 15.32
N ILE A 220 2.30 -14.95 15.69
CA ILE A 220 1.94 -14.20 16.91
C ILE A 220 2.47 -14.88 18.17
N LEU A 221 2.34 -16.20 18.30
CA LEU A 221 2.83 -16.91 19.49
C LEU A 221 4.35 -16.71 19.67
N ARG A 222 5.10 -16.65 18.57
CA ARG A 222 6.53 -16.34 18.59
C ARG A 222 6.81 -14.86 18.89
N LEU A 223 6.08 -13.96 18.25
CA LEU A 223 6.34 -12.51 18.31
C LEU A 223 5.82 -11.86 19.60
N GLN A 224 4.79 -12.43 20.24
CA GLN A 224 4.15 -11.83 21.41
C GLN A 224 5.11 -11.58 22.59
N PRO A 225 5.89 -12.56 23.09
CA PRO A 225 6.79 -12.32 24.22
C PRO A 225 7.88 -11.29 23.89
N LEU A 226 8.38 -11.34 22.65
CA LEU A 226 9.37 -10.40 22.14
C LEU A 226 8.78 -8.98 21.99
N ALA A 227 7.51 -8.85 21.60
CA ALA A 227 6.82 -7.56 21.49
C ALA A 227 6.63 -6.91 22.87
N GLU A 228 6.23 -7.70 23.86
CA GLU A 228 6.04 -7.25 25.24
C GLU A 228 7.37 -6.83 25.87
N GLU A 229 8.44 -7.61 25.66
CA GLU A 229 9.79 -7.26 26.12
C GLU A 229 10.31 -5.97 25.48
N LYS A 230 10.14 -5.83 24.16
CA LYS A 230 10.55 -4.62 23.43
C LYS A 230 9.73 -3.41 23.87
N LEU A 231 8.42 -3.56 24.06
CA LEU A 231 7.54 -2.50 24.53
C LEU A 231 7.93 -2.01 25.92
N GLU A 232 8.26 -2.91 26.84
CA GLU A 232 8.67 -2.52 28.20
C GLU A 232 10.03 -1.82 28.20
N LYS A 233 11.02 -2.36 27.46
CA LYS A 233 12.33 -1.69 27.28
C LYS A 233 12.18 -0.28 26.69
N MET A 234 11.35 -0.14 25.66
CA MET A 234 11.08 1.16 25.03
C MET A 234 10.40 2.14 25.98
N LYS A 235 9.46 1.66 26.79
CA LYS A 235 8.80 2.47 27.82
C LYS A 235 9.79 2.93 28.88
N GLU A 236 10.70 2.06 29.33
CA GLU A 236 11.76 2.43 30.27
C GLU A 236 12.70 3.49 29.69
N GLU A 237 13.19 3.30 28.46
CA GLU A 237 14.04 4.26 27.75
C GLU A 237 13.34 5.61 27.50
N MET A 238 12.06 5.59 27.09
CA MET A 238 11.25 6.80 26.93
C MET A 238 11.11 7.56 28.24
N ILE A 239 10.80 6.85 29.34
CA ILE A 239 10.69 7.45 30.67
C ILE A 239 12.03 8.03 31.11
N GLY A 240 13.15 7.34 30.83
CA GLY A 240 14.50 7.82 31.09
C GLY A 240 14.80 9.14 30.36
N LYS A 241 14.60 9.18 29.05
CA LYS A 241 14.81 10.38 28.22
C LYS A 241 13.90 11.55 28.62
N LEU A 242 12.64 11.26 28.95
CA LEU A 242 11.69 12.27 29.45
C LEU A 242 12.14 12.84 30.81
N LYS A 243 12.65 11.98 31.70
CA LYS A 243 13.23 12.42 32.98
C LYS A 243 14.47 13.27 32.76
N GLU A 244 15.39 12.88 31.89
CA GLU A 244 16.58 13.67 31.57
C GLU A 244 16.22 15.04 30.98
N MET A 245 15.29 15.08 30.02
CA MET A 245 14.81 16.33 29.44
C MET A 245 14.13 17.23 30.49
N GLY A 246 13.28 16.64 31.35
CA GLY A 246 12.67 17.34 32.47
C GLY A 246 13.71 17.88 33.45
N ASN A 247 14.74 17.09 33.79
CA ASN A 247 15.85 17.49 34.65
C ASN A 247 16.73 18.58 34.04
N SER A 248 16.92 18.59 32.72
CA SER A 248 17.67 19.66 32.04
C SER A 248 16.95 21.00 32.12
N ILE A 249 15.62 21.01 32.16
CA ILE A 249 14.81 22.23 32.30
C ILE A 249 14.74 22.64 33.77
N LEU A 250 14.39 21.69 34.66
CA LEU A 250 14.23 21.91 36.09
C LEU A 250 15.56 22.23 36.79
N GLY A 251 16.67 21.69 36.29
CA GLY A 251 18.01 21.92 36.84
C GLY A 251 18.45 23.38 36.75
N ARG A 252 17.97 24.13 35.75
CA ARG A 252 18.17 25.60 35.66
C ARG A 252 17.52 26.37 36.82
N PHE A 253 16.60 25.74 37.53
CA PHE A 253 15.91 26.27 38.71
C PHE A 253 16.31 25.54 40.01
N GLY A 254 17.35 24.71 39.98
CA GLY A 254 17.78 23.93 41.15
C GLY A 254 16.80 22.82 41.55
N MET A 255 16.01 22.31 40.61
CA MET A 255 14.99 21.26 40.82
C MET A 255 15.28 20.01 39.99
N SER A 256 14.70 18.88 40.38
CA SER A 256 14.72 17.62 39.62
C SER A 256 13.32 17.02 39.51
N THR A 257 13.09 16.22 38.47
CA THR A 257 11.92 15.34 38.33
C THR A 257 11.77 14.38 39.51
N ASN A 258 12.83 14.09 40.25
CA ASN A 258 12.79 13.26 41.46
C ASN A 258 12.15 13.97 42.66
N ASN A 259 12.05 15.30 42.62
CA ASN A 259 11.45 16.11 43.68
C ASN A 259 9.92 16.05 43.64
N PHE A 260 9.32 15.49 42.58
CA PHE A 260 7.88 15.39 42.41
C PHE A 260 7.43 13.94 42.62
N LYS A 261 6.64 13.68 43.67
CA LYS A 261 5.98 12.39 43.89
C LYS A 261 4.52 12.47 43.49
N ALA A 262 4.13 11.66 42.50
CA ALA A 262 2.74 11.45 42.15
C ALA A 262 2.15 10.34 43.04
N VAL A 263 1.15 10.69 43.86
CA VAL A 263 0.38 9.74 44.67
C VAL A 263 -0.98 9.58 44.01
N LYS A 264 -1.30 8.34 43.61
CA LYS A 264 -2.60 7.99 43.01
C LYS A 264 -3.61 7.71 44.12
N ASP A 265 -4.74 8.42 44.12
CA ASP A 265 -5.84 8.13 45.01
C ASP A 265 -6.59 6.86 44.53
N PRO A 266 -6.65 5.79 45.33
CA PRO A 266 -7.23 4.52 44.91
C PRO A 266 -8.74 4.57 44.64
N ASN A 267 -9.46 5.57 45.17
CA ASN A 267 -10.92 5.65 45.03
C ASN A 267 -11.37 6.51 43.84
N THR A 268 -10.59 7.53 43.49
CA THR A 268 -10.95 8.51 42.45
C THR A 268 -10.12 8.34 41.18
N GLY A 269 -9.00 7.60 41.24
CA GLY A 269 -8.06 7.44 40.12
C GLY A 269 -7.24 8.70 39.81
N THR A 270 -7.49 9.80 40.52
CA THR A 270 -6.82 11.09 40.37
C THR A 270 -5.40 11.04 40.94
N TYR A 271 -4.46 11.70 40.26
CA TYR A 271 -3.07 11.82 40.72
C TYR A 271 -2.88 13.16 41.44
N SER A 272 -2.43 13.09 42.69
CA SER A 272 -1.92 14.26 43.41
C SER A 272 -0.41 14.32 43.26
N ILE A 273 0.12 15.44 42.78
CA ILE A 273 1.57 15.64 42.64
C ILE A 273 2.03 16.48 43.82
N SER A 274 2.91 15.93 44.64
CA SER A 274 3.50 16.60 45.80
C SER A 274 4.98 16.91 45.52
N PHE A 275 5.42 18.10 45.89
CA PHE A 275 6.82 18.51 45.79
C PHE A 275 7.51 18.27 47.13
N GLN A 276 8.60 17.52 47.12
CA GLN A 276 9.49 17.30 48.27
C GLN A 276 10.87 17.83 47.91
N LYS A 277 11.38 18.75 48.73
CA LYS A 277 12.66 19.42 48.52
C LYS A 277 13.80 18.66 49.20
#